data_AF-A0A933FKE6-F1
#
_entry.id   AF-A0A933FKE6-F1
#
_cell.length_a   1.000
_cell.length_b   1.000
_cell.length_c   1.000
_cell.angle_alpha   90.00
_cell.angle_beta   90.00
_cell.angle_gamma   90.00
#
_symmetry.space_group_name_H-M   'P 1'
#
loop_
_entity.id
_entity.type
_entity.pdbx_description
1 polymer ?
#
loop_
_entity_poly.entity_id
_entity_poly.type
_entity_poly.pdbx_seq_one_letter_code
_entity_poly.pdbx_strand_id
1 'polypeptide(L)'
;MSGGVDSCVSAALLLEEGYEVVGAFMKNWSSCDWRADQRDATRVAAQLGIPFTTFDFEKEYREAVVDDMFREFAAGRTPNPDVLCNKYIKFDLFVREADRLGCAYVATGHYARVLSRTIPPLPEGGIGGV
;
A
#
# COMPACT_ATOMS: atom_id res chain seq x y z
N MET A 1 1.97 3.95 -0.88
CA MET A 1 2.02 5.40 -0.61
C MET A 1 0.63 5.97 -0.84
N SER A 2 -0.02 6.50 0.20
CA SER A 2 -1.39 7.02 0.13
C SER A 2 -1.46 8.53 -0.12
N GLY A 3 -0.33 9.21 -0.27
CA GLY A 3 -0.23 10.68 -0.27
C GLY A 3 -0.02 11.26 1.15
N GLY A 4 -0.30 10.47 2.18
CA GLY A 4 -0.05 10.84 3.57
C GLY A 4 1.40 10.70 4.02
N VAL A 5 1.79 11.48 5.03
CA VAL A 5 3.15 11.57 5.58
C VAL A 5 3.71 10.22 6.01
N ASP A 6 2.94 9.39 6.71
CA ASP A 6 3.45 8.12 7.27
C ASP A 6 3.99 7.20 6.18
N SER A 7 3.26 7.08 5.07
CA SER A 7 3.67 6.22 3.95
C SER A 7 4.85 6.80 3.17
N CYS A 8 4.96 8.13 3.13
CA CYS A 8 6.07 8.85 2.50
C CYS A 8 7.36 8.70 3.32
N VAL A 9 7.28 8.88 4.63
CA VAL A 9 8.40 8.68 5.56
C VAL A 9 8.82 7.21 5.58
N SER A 10 7.88 6.27 5.56
CA SER A 10 8.20 4.83 5.48
C SER A 10 9.03 4.49 4.23
N ALA A 11 8.67 5.05 3.07
CA ALA A 11 9.45 4.86 1.84
C ALA A 11 10.84 5.47 1.93
N ALA A 12 10.96 6.68 2.49
CA ALA A 12 12.23 7.37 2.68
C ALA A 12 13.17 6.61 3.62
N LEU A 13 12.66 6.07 4.73
CA LEU A 13 13.44 5.28 5.69
C LEU A 13 13.97 3.99 5.05
N LEU A 14 13.15 3.29 4.25
CA LEU A 14 13.61 2.07 3.56
C LEU A 14 14.70 2.36 2.53
N LEU A 15 14.62 3.50 1.84
CA LEU A 15 15.70 3.94 0.96
C LEU A 15 16.99 4.27 1.73
N GLU A 16 16.87 4.94 2.88
CA GLU A 16 18.01 5.25 3.76
C GLU A 16 18.66 3.97 4.31
N GLU A 17 17.88 2.94 4.59
CA GLU A 17 18.36 1.60 4.98
C GLU A 17 18.95 0.77 3.82
N GLY A 18 18.92 1.29 2.58
CA GLY A 18 19.57 0.68 1.42
C GLY A 18 18.70 -0.33 0.65
N TYR A 19 17.39 -0.37 0.88
CA TYR A 19 16.48 -1.18 0.08
C TYR A 19 16.26 -0.58 -1.31
N GLU A 20 16.02 -1.44 -2.30
CA GLU A 20 15.36 -1.01 -3.53
C GLU A 20 13.86 -0.83 -3.27
N VAL A 21 13.36 0.38 -3.54
CA VAL A 21 11.98 0.76 -3.19
C VAL A 21 11.21 1.16 -4.44
N VAL A 22 10.03 0.57 -4.58
CA VAL A 22 9.00 0.98 -5.56
C VAL A 22 7.80 1.53 -4.80
N GLY A 23 7.39 2.75 -5.13
CA GLY A 23 6.16 3.34 -4.61
C GLY A 23 4.92 2.83 -5.35
N ALA A 24 3.83 2.61 -4.62
CA ALA A 24 2.55 2.24 -5.22
C ALA A 24 1.38 3.01 -4.58
N PHE A 25 0.46 3.50 -5.39
CA PHE A 25 -0.82 4.06 -4.94
C PHE A 25 -1.96 3.11 -5.26
N MET A 26 -2.93 2.99 -4.36
CA MET A 26 -4.12 2.15 -4.54
C MET A 26 -5.34 3.06 -4.73
N LYS A 27 -5.89 3.09 -5.94
CA LYS A 27 -7.20 3.71 -6.21
C LYS A 27 -8.29 2.71 -5.82
N ASN A 28 -8.84 2.89 -4.63
CA ASN A 28 -9.88 2.01 -4.09
C ASN A 28 -11.30 2.59 -4.26
N TRP A 29 -11.42 3.88 -4.55
CA TRP A 29 -12.72 4.56 -4.63
C TRP A 29 -12.63 5.82 -5.49
N SER A 30 -13.50 5.97 -6.49
CA SER A 30 -13.47 7.11 -7.42
C SER A 30 -14.15 8.37 -6.92
N SER A 31 -15.00 8.28 -5.89
CA SER A 31 -15.81 9.42 -5.42
C SER A 31 -15.11 10.34 -4.41
N CYS A 32 -13.82 10.11 -4.12
CA CYS A 32 -12.99 10.95 -3.25
C CYS A 32 -11.91 11.70 -4.06
N ASP A 33 -11.16 12.60 -3.41
CA ASP A 33 -10.05 13.34 -4.04
C ASP A 33 -8.78 12.48 -4.20
N TRP A 34 -8.95 11.25 -4.68
CA TRP A 34 -7.85 10.30 -4.90
C TRP A 34 -6.80 10.86 -5.87
N ARG A 35 -7.18 11.80 -6.75
CA ARG A 35 -6.26 12.46 -7.68
C ARG A 35 -5.30 13.40 -6.96
N ALA A 36 -5.74 14.14 -5.93
CA ALA A 36 -4.83 14.95 -5.14
C ALA A 36 -3.86 14.07 -4.35
N ASP A 37 -4.38 13.06 -3.66
CA ASP A 37 -3.56 12.11 -2.89
C ASP A 37 -2.53 11.40 -3.78
N GLN A 38 -2.94 10.95 -4.97
CA GLN A 38 -2.03 10.34 -5.95
C GLN A 38 -0.98 11.33 -6.45
N ARG A 39 -1.35 12.60 -6.69
CA ARG A 39 -0.38 13.64 -7.09
C ARG A 39 0.66 13.86 -5.99
N ASP A 40 0.25 13.94 -4.74
CA ASP A 40 1.18 14.14 -3.63
C ASP A 40 2.10 12.93 -3.44
N ALA A 41 1.56 11.71 -3.55
CA ALA A 41 2.36 10.49 -3.55
C ALA A 41 3.37 10.45 -4.72
N THR A 42 2.94 10.83 -5.93
CA THR A 42 3.80 10.93 -7.12
C THR A 42 4.91 11.95 -6.90
N ARG A 43 4.59 13.12 -6.34
CA ARG A 43 5.59 14.18 -6.06
C ARG A 43 6.65 13.71 -5.09
N VAL A 44 6.26 13.02 -4.01
CA VAL A 44 7.21 12.47 -3.05
C VAL A 44 8.04 11.36 -3.69
N ALA A 45 7.44 10.45 -4.44
CA ALA A 45 8.18 9.40 -5.13
C ALA A 45 9.23 9.97 -6.10
N ALA A 46 8.87 11.03 -6.85
CA ALA A 46 9.80 11.76 -7.71
C ALA A 46 10.93 12.43 -6.93
N GLN A 47 10.63 13.04 -5.77
CA GLN A 47 11.64 13.64 -4.90
C GLN A 47 12.60 12.60 -4.30
N LEU A 48 12.11 11.40 -4.00
CA LEU A 48 12.90 10.27 -3.52
C LEU A 48 13.65 9.53 -4.65
N GLY A 49 13.34 9.83 -5.91
CA GLY A 49 13.95 9.16 -7.06
C GLY A 49 13.54 7.69 -7.22
N ILE A 50 12.34 7.31 -6.75
CA ILE A 50 11.85 5.92 -6.82
C ILE A 50 10.80 5.72 -7.91
N PRO A 51 10.73 4.52 -8.53
CA PRO A 51 9.63 4.17 -9.42
C PRO A 51 8.29 4.26 -8.70
N PHE A 52 7.24 4.62 -9.43
CA PHE A 52 5.91 4.79 -8.87
C PHE A 52 4.83 4.21 -9.78
N THR A 53 3.96 3.37 -9.22
CA THR A 53 2.85 2.76 -9.95
C THR A 53 1.52 3.02 -9.26
N THR A 54 0.42 2.79 -9.98
CA THR A 54 -0.94 2.86 -9.44
C THR A 54 -1.71 1.61 -9.77
N PHE A 55 -2.36 1.05 -8.76
CA PHE A 55 -3.30 -0.06 -8.91
C PHE A 55 -4.72 0.45 -8.74
N ASP A 56 -5.61 0.00 -9.62
CA ASP A 56 -7.05 0.26 -9.51
C ASP A 56 -7.72 -0.98 -8.91
N PHE A 57 -8.16 -0.86 -7.65
CA PHE A 57 -8.86 -1.92 -6.91
C PHE A 57 -10.29 -1.50 -6.57
N GLU A 58 -10.85 -0.52 -7.30
CA GLU A 58 -12.16 0.04 -6.97
C GLU A 58 -13.28 -1.01 -7.01
N LYS A 59 -13.22 -1.94 -7.96
CA LYS A 59 -14.19 -3.01 -8.08
C LYS A 59 -14.11 -3.96 -6.89
N GLU A 60 -12.92 -4.44 -6.58
CA GLU A 60 -12.66 -5.38 -5.49
C GLU A 60 -12.94 -4.75 -4.13
N TYR A 61 -12.60 -3.48 -3.94
CA TYR A 61 -12.93 -2.71 -2.74
C TYR A 61 -14.44 -2.61 -2.54
N ARG A 62 -15.20 -2.36 -3.60
CA ARG A 62 -16.67 -2.32 -3.52
C ARG A 62 -17.23 -3.65 -3.06
N GLU A 63 -16.86 -4.74 -3.76
CA GLU A 63 -17.39 -6.08 -3.50
C GLU A 63 -17.00 -6.62 -2.12
N ALA A 64 -15.74 -6.40 -1.70
CA ALA A 64 -15.20 -6.99 -0.48
C ALA A 64 -15.38 -6.15 0.79
N VAL A 65 -15.61 -4.84 0.65
CA VAL A 65 -15.65 -3.89 1.79
C VAL A 65 -16.97 -3.12 1.83
N VAL A 66 -17.34 -2.46 0.74
CA VAL A 66 -18.49 -1.53 0.73
C VAL A 66 -19.82 -2.28 0.79
N ASP A 67 -19.95 -3.37 0.03
CA ASP A 67 -21.18 -4.15 0.02
C ASP A 67 -21.43 -4.84 1.37
N ASP A 68 -20.36 -5.30 2.06
CA ASP A 68 -20.44 -5.78 3.44
C ASP A 68 -20.87 -4.65 4.38
N MET A 69 -20.23 -3.49 4.31
CA MET A 69 -20.57 -2.34 5.13
C MET A 69 -22.07 -1.97 5.02
N PHE A 70 -22.63 -1.89 3.81
CA PHE A 70 -24.06 -1.60 3.63
C PHE A 70 -24.96 -2.72 4.17
N ARG A 71 -24.59 -3.99 3.98
CA ARG A 71 -25.32 -5.13 4.55
C ARG A 71 -25.35 -5.09 6.07
N GLU A 72 -24.23 -4.78 6.72
CA GLU A 72 -24.12 -4.69 8.18
C GLU A 72 -24.95 -3.54 8.73
N PHE A 73 -24.89 -2.37 8.09
CA PHE A 73 -25.77 -1.24 8.45
C PHE A 73 -27.25 -1.57 8.29
N ALA A 74 -27.64 -2.22 7.18
CA ALA A 74 -29.03 -2.64 6.96
C ALA A 74 -29.53 -3.64 8.02
N ALA A 75 -28.61 -4.38 8.64
CA ALA A 75 -28.90 -5.29 9.73
C ALA A 75 -28.77 -4.66 11.14
N GLY A 76 -28.65 -3.32 11.22
CA GLY A 76 -28.60 -2.58 12.48
C GLY A 76 -27.28 -2.70 13.23
N ARG A 77 -26.20 -3.13 12.57
CA ARG A 77 -24.86 -3.25 13.16
C ARG A 77 -23.98 -2.08 12.74
N THR A 78 -22.89 -1.88 13.48
CA THR A 78 -21.85 -0.90 13.15
C THR A 78 -20.63 -1.63 12.62
N PRO A 79 -20.46 -1.73 11.29
CA PRO A 79 -19.29 -2.38 10.69
C PRO A 79 -18.01 -1.57 10.89
N ASN A 80 -16.88 -2.25 10.77
CA ASN A 80 -15.57 -1.62 10.63
C ASN A 80 -14.97 -1.97 9.26
N PRO A 81 -15.16 -1.12 8.23
CA PRO A 81 -14.69 -1.41 6.87
C PRO A 81 -13.16 -1.42 6.76
N ASP A 82 -12.43 -0.72 7.64
CA ASP A 82 -10.97 -0.65 7.59
C ASP A 82 -10.31 -2.00 7.90
N VAL A 83 -10.95 -2.81 8.75
CA VAL A 83 -10.50 -4.19 9.01
C VAL A 83 -10.57 -5.03 7.72
N LEU A 84 -11.63 -4.88 6.94
CA LEU A 84 -11.80 -5.60 5.68
C LEU A 84 -10.89 -5.04 4.59
N CYS A 85 -10.72 -3.72 4.52
CA CYS A 85 -9.75 -3.06 3.64
C CYS A 85 -8.33 -3.60 3.89
N ASN A 86 -7.89 -3.70 5.14
CA ASN A 86 -6.60 -4.29 5.48
C ASN A 86 -6.54 -5.76 5.05
N LYS A 87 -7.56 -6.55 5.39
CA LYS A 87 -7.58 -8.00 5.13
C LYS A 87 -7.58 -8.35 3.65
N TYR A 88 -8.41 -7.69 2.85
CA TYR A 88 -8.68 -8.10 1.46
C TYR A 88 -7.97 -7.21 0.43
N ILE A 89 -7.62 -5.97 0.76
CA ILE A 89 -7.05 -5.04 -0.20
C ILE A 89 -5.56 -4.85 0.07
N LYS A 90 -5.20 -4.35 1.26
CA LYS A 90 -3.81 -3.98 1.57
C LYS A 90 -2.90 -5.18 1.79
N PHE A 91 -3.38 -6.25 2.42
CA PHE A 91 -2.57 -7.42 2.76
C PHE A 91 -2.96 -8.68 1.97
N ASP A 92 -3.79 -8.53 0.94
CA ASP A 92 -4.09 -9.60 -0.03
C ASP A 92 -3.83 -9.12 -1.46
N LEU A 93 -4.71 -8.30 -2.05
CA LEU A 93 -4.54 -7.83 -3.44
C LEU A 93 -3.23 -7.08 -3.67
N PHE A 94 -2.90 -6.11 -2.80
CA PHE A 94 -1.66 -5.35 -2.94
C PHE A 94 -0.41 -6.22 -2.81
N VAL A 95 -0.44 -7.23 -1.91
CA VAL A 95 0.67 -8.19 -1.77
C VAL A 95 0.83 -9.00 -3.05
N ARG A 96 -0.27 -9.46 -3.65
CA ARG A 96 -0.22 -10.20 -4.93
C ARG A 96 0.33 -9.34 -6.08
N GLU A 97 -0.01 -8.05 -6.13
CA GLU A 97 0.59 -7.16 -7.14
C GLU A 97 2.08 -6.91 -6.87
N ALA A 98 2.47 -6.76 -5.60
CA ALA A 98 3.88 -6.64 -5.23
C ALA A 98 4.67 -7.89 -5.61
N ASP A 99 4.13 -9.09 -5.39
CA ASP A 99 4.72 -10.36 -5.81
C ASP A 99 4.92 -10.42 -7.32
N ARG A 100 3.93 -9.95 -8.11
CA ARG A 100 4.04 -9.87 -9.59
C ARG A 100 5.10 -8.89 -10.06
N LEU A 101 5.36 -7.83 -9.29
CA LEU A 101 6.46 -6.91 -9.53
C LEU A 101 7.82 -7.44 -9.05
N GLY A 102 7.86 -8.64 -8.45
CA GLY A 102 9.09 -9.24 -7.94
C GLY A 102 9.56 -8.67 -6.60
N CYS A 103 8.70 -7.97 -5.87
CA CYS A 103 9.05 -7.43 -4.56
C CYS A 103 9.17 -8.55 -3.52
N ALA A 104 10.27 -8.55 -2.75
CA ALA A 104 10.44 -9.50 -1.64
C ALA A 104 9.60 -9.13 -0.39
N TYR A 105 9.26 -7.85 -0.25
CA TYR A 105 8.53 -7.31 0.90
C TYR A 105 7.51 -6.26 0.48
N VAL A 106 6.49 -6.10 1.31
CA VAL A 106 5.58 -4.95 1.28
C VAL A 106 5.78 -4.10 2.53
N ALA A 107 5.70 -2.78 2.36
CA ALA A 107 5.76 -1.82 3.45
C ALA A 107 4.54 -0.91 3.43
N THR A 108 4.11 -0.48 4.62
CA THR A 108 2.98 0.43 4.79
C THR A 108 3.29 1.42 5.91
N GLY A 109 2.63 2.57 5.91
CA GLY A 109 2.71 3.54 7.01
C GLY A 109 1.87 3.18 8.24
N HIS A 110 1.50 1.91 8.45
CA HIS A 110 0.79 1.52 9.66
C HIS A 110 1.72 1.57 10.87
N TYR A 111 1.25 2.17 11.96
CA TYR A 111 1.92 2.15 13.25
C TYR A 111 1.75 0.79 13.94
N ALA A 112 2.48 -0.21 13.43
CA ALA A 112 2.52 -1.55 13.94
C ALA A 112 3.92 -2.14 13.76
N ARG A 113 4.27 -3.14 14.58
CA ARG A 113 5.57 -3.83 14.48
C ARG A 113 5.37 -5.33 14.34
N VAL A 114 6.01 -5.93 13.34
CA VAL A 114 6.09 -7.38 13.21
C VAL A 114 7.17 -7.87 14.19
N LEU A 115 6.75 -8.54 15.28
CA LEU A 115 7.66 -8.98 16.35
C LEU A 115 8.42 -10.27 16.02
N SER A 116 7.90 -11.06 15.07
CA SER A 116 8.51 -12.31 14.64
C SER A 116 8.80 -12.30 13.14
N ARG A 117 10.03 -11.93 12.77
CA ARG A 117 10.82 -12.66 11.77
C ARG A 117 12.21 -12.05 11.66
N THR A 118 13.20 -12.94 11.58
CA THR A 118 14.46 -12.71 10.88
C THR A 118 14.10 -12.10 9.53
N ILE A 119 14.37 -10.81 9.33
CA ILE A 119 14.40 -10.22 8.00
C ILE A 119 15.68 -10.79 7.39
N PRO A 120 15.63 -11.66 6.35
CA PRO A 120 16.85 -12.04 5.67
C PRO A 120 17.61 -10.77 5.31
N PRO A 121 18.91 -10.67 5.67
CA PRO A 121 19.70 -9.49 5.31
C PRO A 121 19.57 -9.24 3.82
N LEU A 122 19.60 -7.96 3.43
CA LEU A 122 19.69 -7.57 2.03
C LEU A 122 20.79 -8.42 1.37
N PRO A 123 20.52 -9.05 0.21
CA PRO A 123 21.56 -9.79 -0.49
C PRO A 123 22.77 -8.85 -0.70
N GLU A 124 23.96 -9.30 -0.31
CA GLU A 124 25.19 -8.54 -0.52
C GLU A 124 25.40 -8.39 -2.03
N GLY A 125 25.10 -7.21 -2.56
CA GLY A 125 25.17 -6.91 -3.99
C GLY A 125 23.83 -6.41 -4.50
N GLY A 126 23.73 -5.10 -4.69
CA GLY A 126 22.61 -4.48 -5.38
C GLY A 126 22.38 -5.18 -6.72
N ILE A 127 21.10 -5.40 -7.04
CA ILE A 127 20.68 -5.80 -8.38
C ILE A 127 21.01 -4.63 -9.30
N GLY A 128 22.21 -4.68 -9.87
CA GLY A 128 22.63 -3.75 -10.91
C GLY A 128 21.75 -3.93 -12.14
N GLY A 129 21.10 -2.85 -12.54
CA GLY A 129 20.68 -2.62 -13.92
C GLY A 129 19.34 -3.23 -14.31
N VAL A 130 18.36 -2.33 -14.46
CA VAL A 130 17.49 -2.25 -15.64
C VAL A 130 17.37 -0.79 -16.05
#